data_AF-A0A9D6PNZ4-F1
#
_entry.id   AF-A0A9D6PNZ4-F1
#
_cell.length_a   1.000
_cell.length_b   1.000
_cell.length_c   1.000
_cell.angle_alpha   90.00
_cell.angle_beta   90.00
_cell.angle_gamma   90.00
#
_symmetry.space_group_name_H-M   'P 1'
#
loop_
_entity.id
_entity.type
_entity.pdbx_description
1 polymer ?
#
loop_
_entity_poly.entity_id
_entity_poly.type
_entity_poly.pdbx_seq_one_letter_code
_entity_poly.pdbx_strand_id
1 'polypeptide(L)'
;MEVESPAAQQTVLVVDDERFVRELCAEIIAAEGYHVLAAEDADEGLRLAREEPVGAILLDLMMPRMSGFDALQIFSKDLPDIPVVVMTAHSSQSRIIDLLKLGAYDFVPKPFEPDDLVYSVRRALERHRLLTENKRLVRELQARVVELTAAQARTQELARALQDQVQAQTLELSRGRQLTENIISHMGSGLLVTDRDGRIWMINQHGQETLGVTAGGVVGQRLLELFPDAGPLLDVQVGSVLRELDLKCPGGQTVPLGFNNSLLLDAAGQPEGTIVIFRDLSDLRAIRAEVRRKDRLAAIGEVAAGVAHEIRNPLFGISSVAQILMTEVKFDPVHQELLAAMQSEIKRLNSLVEDLLNYGRPANLQRAPQLLEQIWEEILGLAKEELAGAKVHIAREIAGGIPPVLADGNQLRQVFLNLLKNAIQATPPGGRITIRVHRVRRSALPAPVQRSLLLLAGDGDPSREYVASAVTDTGVGIPAADLDRVFDLFFTTKSTGSGLGLAICRRIVEDHGGAIGVESAEQAGSTFTIALPLQTGS
;
A
#
# COMPACT_ATOMS: atom_id res chain seq x y z
N MET A 1 1.90 70.89 -32.70
CA MET A 1 0.63 71.55 -32.38
C MET A 1 0.87 72.24 -31.06
N GLU A 2 1.06 73.56 -31.12
CA GLU A 2 1.39 74.42 -30.00
C GLU A 2 0.36 74.25 -28.88
N VAL A 3 0.83 73.86 -27.71
CA VAL A 3 0.05 73.97 -26.48
C VAL A 3 0.49 75.26 -25.83
N GLU A 4 -0.04 76.38 -26.32
CA GLU A 4 -0.13 77.60 -25.52
C GLU A 4 -1.09 77.31 -24.36
N SER A 5 -0.53 76.86 -23.24
CA SER A 5 -1.18 77.00 -21.94
C SER A 5 -1.02 78.47 -21.52
N PRO A 6 -2.04 79.12 -20.93
CA PRO A 6 -2.07 80.56 -20.75
C PRO A 6 -0.84 80.95 -19.93
N ALA A 7 0.09 81.70 -20.54
CA ALA A 7 1.12 82.36 -19.76
C ALA A 7 0.38 83.28 -18.80
N ALA A 8 0.26 82.87 -17.53
CA ALA A 8 -0.06 83.78 -16.46
C ALA A 8 0.90 84.95 -16.65
N GLN A 9 0.35 86.12 -16.97
CA GLN A 9 1.11 87.30 -17.34
C GLN A 9 2.15 87.52 -16.24
N GLN A 10 3.43 87.26 -16.54
CA GLN A 10 4.45 87.20 -15.50
C GLN A 10 4.60 88.60 -14.92
N THR A 11 4.50 88.71 -13.60
CA THR A 11 4.49 90.00 -12.90
C THR A 11 5.87 90.36 -12.42
N VAL A 12 6.32 91.57 -12.73
CA VAL A 12 7.57 92.16 -12.22
C VAL A 12 7.20 93.26 -11.23
N LEU A 13 7.76 93.22 -10.03
CA LEU A 13 7.61 94.28 -9.05
C LEU A 13 8.77 95.26 -9.17
N VAL A 14 8.50 96.53 -9.40
CA VAL A 14 9.50 97.60 -9.43
C VAL A 14 9.41 98.41 -8.15
N VAL A 15 10.49 98.44 -7.37
CA VAL A 15 10.60 99.13 -6.10
C VAL A 15 11.66 100.22 -6.22
N ASP A 16 11.23 101.48 -6.26
CA ASP A 16 12.09 102.64 -6.47
C ASP A 16 11.38 103.89 -5.93
N ASP A 17 12.04 104.82 -5.27
CA ASP A 17 11.40 106.02 -4.73
C ASP A 17 11.20 107.11 -5.80
N GLU A 18 12.00 107.08 -6.88
CA GLU A 18 11.88 108.01 -7.98
C GLU A 18 10.73 107.60 -8.93
N ARG A 19 9.67 108.42 -8.95
CA ARG A 19 8.49 108.20 -9.81
C ARG A 19 8.86 108.01 -11.28
N PHE A 20 9.80 108.81 -11.79
CA PHE A 20 10.25 108.72 -13.18
C PHE A 20 10.88 107.36 -13.50
N VAL A 21 11.69 106.81 -12.60
CA VAL A 21 12.34 105.50 -12.79
C VAL A 21 11.30 104.37 -12.73
N ARG A 22 10.32 104.44 -11.81
CA ARG A 22 9.21 103.48 -11.77
C ARG A 22 8.41 103.48 -13.07
N GLU A 23 8.03 104.66 -13.57
CA GLU A 23 7.27 104.80 -14.82
C GLU A 23 8.08 104.30 -16.03
N LEU A 24 9.37 104.65 -16.12
CA LEU A 24 10.26 104.20 -17.20
C LEU A 24 10.45 102.67 -17.19
N CYS A 25 10.75 102.07 -16.04
CA CYS A 25 10.86 100.62 -15.90
C CYS A 25 9.54 99.93 -16.24
N ALA A 26 8.40 100.49 -15.80
CA ALA A 26 7.09 99.95 -16.10
C ALA A 26 6.76 99.98 -17.59
N GLU A 27 7.07 101.08 -18.29
CA GLU A 27 6.90 101.19 -19.74
C GLU A 27 7.75 100.18 -20.50
N ILE A 28 9.05 100.07 -20.17
CA ILE A 28 9.98 99.13 -20.82
C ILE A 28 9.55 97.68 -20.60
N ILE A 29 9.18 97.30 -19.37
CA ILE A 29 8.80 95.93 -19.04
C ILE A 29 7.41 95.58 -19.60
N ALA A 30 6.46 96.52 -19.57
CA ALA A 30 5.12 96.30 -20.12
C ALA A 30 5.13 96.16 -21.65
N ALA A 31 6.06 96.85 -22.34
CA ALA A 31 6.26 96.70 -23.79
C ALA A 31 6.66 95.27 -24.19
N GLU A 32 7.32 94.53 -23.29
CA GLU A 32 7.67 93.11 -23.47
C GLU A 32 6.53 92.14 -23.10
N GLY A 33 5.36 92.66 -22.70
CA GLY A 33 4.15 91.88 -22.39
C GLY A 33 4.04 91.41 -20.95
N TYR A 34 4.95 91.82 -20.06
CA TYR A 34 4.90 91.49 -18.63
C TYR A 34 3.96 92.43 -17.88
N HIS A 35 3.36 91.93 -16.78
CA HIS A 35 2.60 92.77 -15.88
C HIS A 35 3.57 93.47 -14.91
N VAL A 36 3.31 94.73 -14.58
CA VAL A 36 4.20 95.49 -13.68
C VAL A 36 3.41 96.00 -12.49
N LEU A 37 3.92 95.67 -11.30
CA LEU A 37 3.53 96.30 -10.05
C LEU A 37 4.61 97.31 -9.67
N ALA A 38 4.21 98.46 -9.16
CA ALA A 38 5.13 99.51 -8.76
C ALA A 38 4.95 99.81 -7.27
N ALA A 39 6.05 99.94 -6.54
CA ALA A 39 6.09 100.31 -5.14
C ALA A 39 7.02 101.50 -4.94
N GLU A 40 6.61 102.48 -4.15
CA GLU A 40 7.41 103.68 -3.89
C GLU A 40 8.45 103.51 -2.77
N ASP A 41 8.35 102.42 -2.01
CA ASP A 41 9.26 102.09 -0.92
C ASP A 41 9.34 100.56 -0.70
N ALA A 42 10.30 100.14 0.13
CA ALA A 42 10.53 98.73 0.43
C ALA A 42 9.39 98.06 1.21
N ASP A 43 8.66 98.78 2.07
CA ASP A 43 7.55 98.23 2.86
C ASP A 43 6.36 97.90 1.95
N GLU A 44 6.03 98.82 1.03
CA GLU A 44 5.03 98.60 -0.01
C GLU A 44 5.45 97.47 -0.95
N GLY A 45 6.72 97.42 -1.35
CA GLY A 45 7.25 96.35 -2.18
C GLY A 45 7.12 94.97 -1.51
N LEU A 46 7.47 94.86 -0.22
CA LEU A 46 7.35 93.61 0.55
C LEU A 46 5.90 93.16 0.71
N ARG A 47 4.97 94.10 0.91
CA ARG A 47 3.54 93.82 0.97
C ARG A 47 3.05 93.27 -0.38
N LEU A 48 3.33 93.98 -1.47
CA LEU A 48 2.92 93.57 -2.82
C LEU A 48 3.52 92.21 -3.22
N ALA A 49 4.79 91.95 -2.92
CA ALA A 49 5.43 90.67 -3.23
C ALA A 49 4.87 89.47 -2.46
N ARG A 50 4.16 89.71 -1.34
CA ARG A 50 3.49 88.66 -0.54
C ARG A 50 2.02 88.47 -0.92
N GLU A 51 1.36 89.54 -1.33
CA GLU A 51 -0.07 89.54 -1.69
C GLU A 51 -0.30 89.13 -3.15
N GLU A 52 0.64 89.43 -4.03
CA GLU A 52 0.53 89.22 -5.48
C GLU A 52 1.56 88.20 -6.01
N PRO A 53 1.26 87.49 -7.13
CA PRO A 53 2.15 86.49 -7.72
C PRO A 53 3.28 87.16 -8.53
N VAL A 54 4.30 87.65 -7.82
CA VAL A 54 5.48 88.30 -8.42
C VAL A 54 6.52 87.26 -8.84
N GLY A 55 6.99 87.34 -10.09
CA GLY A 55 8.01 86.46 -10.65
C GLY A 55 9.44 87.03 -10.62
N ALA A 56 9.60 88.35 -10.50
CA ALA A 56 10.89 89.01 -10.34
C ALA A 56 10.72 90.38 -9.67
N ILE A 57 11.73 90.84 -8.93
CA ILE A 57 11.72 92.14 -8.25
C ILE A 57 12.86 92.99 -8.81
N LEU A 58 12.56 94.18 -9.33
CA LEU A 58 13.54 95.24 -9.55
C LEU A 58 13.62 96.11 -8.31
N LEU A 59 14.79 96.24 -7.71
CA LEU A 59 14.97 96.94 -6.43
C LEU A 59 16.03 98.03 -6.54
N ASP A 60 15.66 99.27 -6.27
CA ASP A 60 16.62 100.35 -6.08
C ASP A 60 17.35 100.25 -4.73
N LEU A 61 18.61 100.71 -4.70
CA LEU A 61 19.42 100.69 -3.48
C LEU A 61 19.33 101.96 -2.63
N MET A 62 18.88 103.08 -3.19
CA MET A 62 18.99 104.42 -2.62
C MET A 62 17.62 105.03 -2.32
N MET A 63 16.80 104.33 -1.52
CA MET A 63 15.46 104.77 -1.13
C MET A 63 15.43 105.43 0.27
N PRO A 64 14.49 106.35 0.54
CA PRO A 64 14.22 106.90 1.86
C PRO A 64 13.57 105.86 2.79
N ARG A 65 13.77 106.02 4.11
CA ARG A 65 13.32 105.14 5.22
C ARG A 65 14.08 103.82 5.36
N MET A 66 13.97 102.89 4.42
CA MET A 66 14.67 101.60 4.45
C MET A 66 15.72 101.56 3.34
N SER A 67 16.97 101.24 3.71
CA SER A 67 18.04 101.06 2.73
C SER A 67 17.71 99.88 1.81
N GLY A 68 17.94 100.01 0.50
CA GLY A 68 17.69 98.91 -0.44
C GLY A 68 18.55 97.68 -0.18
N PHE A 69 19.65 97.82 0.58
CA PHE A 69 20.42 96.67 1.10
C PHE A 69 19.65 95.86 2.14
N ASP A 70 18.94 96.53 3.06
CA ASP A 70 18.11 95.87 4.07
C ASP A 70 16.89 95.23 3.40
N ALA A 71 16.28 95.93 2.44
CA ALA A 71 15.19 95.40 1.63
C ALA A 71 15.61 94.15 0.86
N LEU A 72 16.79 94.14 0.22
CA LEU A 72 17.33 92.98 -0.48
C LEU A 72 17.49 91.77 0.43
N GLN A 73 18.03 91.96 1.64
CA GLN A 73 18.17 90.88 2.61
C GLN A 73 16.81 90.30 3.01
N ILE A 74 15.80 91.16 3.23
CA ILE A 74 14.45 90.72 3.59
C ILE A 74 13.81 89.95 2.44
N PHE A 75 13.84 90.47 1.21
CA PHE A 75 13.31 89.77 0.04
C PHE A 75 14.00 88.42 -0.18
N SER A 76 15.33 88.37 -0.10
CA SER A 76 16.11 87.15 -0.33
C SER A 76 15.85 86.07 0.73
N LYS A 77 15.54 86.49 1.97
CA LYS A 77 15.27 85.58 3.09
C LYS A 77 13.82 85.11 3.13
N ASP A 78 12.88 86.02 2.96
CA ASP A 78 11.45 85.74 3.12
C ASP A 78 10.81 85.22 1.83
N LEU A 79 11.33 85.63 0.67
CA LEU A 79 10.86 85.24 -0.66
C LEU A 79 12.00 84.64 -1.50
N PRO A 80 12.67 83.56 -1.02
CA PRO A 80 13.89 83.01 -1.63
C PRO A 80 13.69 82.45 -3.06
N ASP A 81 12.44 82.25 -3.48
CA ASP A 81 12.11 81.77 -4.81
C ASP A 81 11.96 82.90 -5.84
N ILE A 82 11.84 84.16 -5.40
CA ILE A 82 11.65 85.32 -6.27
C ILE A 82 13.01 86.00 -6.46
N PRO A 83 13.60 85.99 -7.67
CA PRO A 83 14.86 86.64 -7.93
C PRO A 83 14.75 88.17 -7.86
N VAL A 84 15.68 88.77 -7.12
CA VAL A 84 15.78 90.23 -6.98
C VAL A 84 16.90 90.75 -7.88
N VAL A 85 16.56 91.62 -8.83
CA VAL A 85 17.50 92.34 -9.69
C VAL A 85 17.68 93.74 -9.12
N VAL A 86 18.93 94.10 -8.81
CA VAL A 86 19.22 95.35 -8.12
C VAL A 86 19.56 96.46 -9.12
N MET A 87 18.91 97.61 -9.01
CA MET A 87 19.22 98.81 -9.78
C MET A 87 20.19 99.70 -8.97
N THR A 88 21.31 100.11 -9.56
CA THR A 88 22.36 100.84 -8.80
C THR A 88 23.06 101.92 -9.61
N ALA A 89 23.29 103.10 -9.02
CA ALA A 89 23.94 104.25 -9.65
C ALA A 89 25.49 104.20 -9.67
N HIS A 90 26.14 103.19 -9.05
CA HIS A 90 27.62 103.13 -9.00
C HIS A 90 28.18 101.70 -9.08
N SER A 91 28.76 101.36 -10.23
CA SER A 91 29.22 100.01 -10.61
C SER A 91 30.70 99.74 -10.30
N SER A 92 31.17 100.01 -9.08
CA SER A 92 32.50 99.52 -8.67
C SER A 92 32.46 97.99 -8.46
N GLN A 93 33.42 97.24 -9.02
CA GLN A 93 33.46 95.77 -8.96
C GLN A 93 33.33 95.18 -7.54
N SER A 94 33.84 95.86 -6.52
CA SER A 94 33.72 95.44 -5.12
C SER A 94 32.27 95.45 -4.62
N ARG A 95 31.49 96.49 -4.93
CA ARG A 95 30.08 96.61 -4.50
C ARG A 95 29.15 95.61 -5.19
N ILE A 96 29.44 95.22 -6.43
CA ILE A 96 28.65 94.22 -7.17
C ILE A 96 28.75 92.83 -6.50
N ILE A 97 29.95 92.45 -6.08
CA ILE A 97 30.19 91.16 -5.39
C ILE A 97 29.42 91.12 -4.06
N ASP A 98 29.36 92.25 -3.35
CA ASP A 98 28.64 92.34 -2.08
C ASP A 98 27.12 92.17 -2.26
N LEU A 99 26.54 92.76 -3.32
CA LEU A 99 25.12 92.60 -3.66
C LEU A 99 24.74 91.15 -3.97
N LEU A 100 25.56 90.45 -4.76
CA LEU A 100 25.33 89.03 -5.07
C LEU A 100 25.42 88.15 -3.80
N LYS A 101 26.38 88.44 -2.91
CA LYS A 101 26.50 87.74 -1.62
C LYS A 101 25.30 88.00 -0.69
N LEU A 102 24.66 89.15 -0.82
CA LEU A 102 23.48 89.55 -0.05
C LEU A 102 22.17 88.95 -0.58
N GLY A 103 22.19 88.27 -1.73
CA GLY A 103 21.04 87.56 -2.30
C GLY A 103 20.48 88.16 -3.59
N ALA A 104 21.12 89.19 -4.17
CA ALA A 104 20.74 89.68 -5.49
C ALA A 104 20.97 88.58 -6.55
N TYR A 105 20.01 88.42 -7.44
CA TYR A 105 20.10 87.51 -8.58
C TYR A 105 20.93 88.13 -9.72
N ASP A 106 20.69 89.42 -10.00
CA ASP A 106 21.40 90.18 -11.03
C ASP A 106 21.41 91.67 -10.66
N PHE A 107 22.08 92.50 -11.45
CA PHE A 107 22.08 93.95 -11.25
C PHE A 107 22.03 94.72 -12.57
N VAL A 108 21.46 95.93 -12.53
CA VAL A 108 21.34 96.84 -13.68
C VAL A 108 21.87 98.22 -13.27
N PRO A 109 22.92 98.75 -13.94
CA PRO A 109 23.47 100.07 -13.60
C PRO A 109 22.55 101.21 -14.06
N LYS A 110 22.43 102.30 -13.28
CA LYS A 110 21.74 103.54 -13.68
C LYS A 110 22.74 104.59 -14.17
N PRO A 111 22.53 105.26 -15.33
CA PRO A 111 21.45 105.02 -16.30
C PRO A 111 21.64 103.69 -17.05
N PHE A 112 20.54 103.02 -17.40
CA PHE A 112 20.52 101.75 -18.14
C PHE A 112 19.99 101.92 -19.55
N GLU A 113 20.45 101.08 -20.47
CA GLU A 113 19.81 100.88 -21.76
C GLU A 113 18.59 99.95 -21.61
N PRO A 114 17.48 100.16 -22.36
CA PRO A 114 16.28 99.33 -22.25
C PRO A 114 16.55 97.83 -22.45
N ASP A 115 17.44 97.46 -23.38
CA ASP A 115 17.76 96.07 -23.69
C ASP A 115 18.43 95.34 -22.51
N ASP A 116 19.29 96.04 -21.75
CA ASP A 116 19.98 95.48 -20.58
C ASP A 116 19.00 95.18 -19.44
N LEU A 117 18.04 96.10 -19.21
CA LEU A 117 16.97 95.92 -18.22
C LEU A 117 16.09 94.71 -18.58
N VAL A 118 15.63 94.66 -19.83
CA VAL A 118 14.80 93.56 -20.34
C VAL A 118 15.54 92.23 -20.25
N TYR A 119 16.83 92.20 -20.57
CA TYR A 119 17.63 90.98 -20.49
C TYR A 119 17.72 90.45 -19.05
N SER A 120 18.03 91.30 -18.07
CA SER A 120 18.11 90.90 -16.66
C SER A 120 16.74 90.46 -16.11
N VAL A 121 15.66 91.18 -16.45
CA VAL A 121 14.29 90.81 -16.06
C VAL A 121 13.88 89.47 -16.66
N ARG A 122 14.11 89.24 -17.95
CA ARG A 122 13.78 87.98 -18.63
C ARG A 122 14.51 86.79 -17.99
N ARG A 123 15.80 86.96 -17.67
CA ARG A 123 16.58 85.93 -16.96
C ARG A 123 16.09 85.66 -15.55
N ALA A 124 15.61 86.68 -14.85
CA ALA A 124 15.05 86.56 -13.51
C ALA A 124 13.72 85.80 -13.56
N LEU A 125 12.80 86.20 -14.43
CA LEU A 125 11.52 85.52 -14.63
C LEU A 125 11.68 84.05 -15.04
N GLU A 126 12.62 83.74 -15.95
CA GLU A 126 12.91 82.36 -16.35
C GLU A 126 13.44 81.52 -15.18
N ARG A 127 14.32 82.10 -14.35
CA ARG A 127 14.82 81.45 -13.14
C ARG A 127 13.70 81.11 -12.16
N HIS A 128 12.78 82.05 -11.91
CA HIS A 128 11.63 81.84 -11.03
C HIS A 128 10.72 80.72 -11.57
N ARG A 129 10.40 80.77 -12.87
CA ARG A 129 9.59 79.74 -13.55
C ARG A 129 10.20 78.35 -13.37
N LEU A 130 11.49 78.20 -13.65
CA LEU A 130 12.20 76.91 -13.52
C LEU A 130 12.21 76.40 -12.08
N LEU A 131 12.37 77.28 -11.08
CA LEU A 131 12.30 76.89 -9.67
C LEU A 131 10.92 76.35 -9.28
N THR A 132 9.88 77.09 -9.66
CA THR A 132 8.49 76.73 -9.35
C THR A 132 8.10 75.41 -10.02
N GLU A 133 8.48 75.25 -11.29
CA GLU A 133 8.25 74.01 -12.04
C GLU A 133 9.02 72.83 -11.44
N ASN A 134 10.29 73.01 -11.08
CA ASN A 134 11.10 71.96 -10.47
C ASN A 134 10.49 71.49 -9.13
N LYS A 135 10.07 72.43 -8.27
CA LYS A 135 9.39 72.09 -7.00
C LYS A 135 8.09 71.33 -7.23
N ARG A 136 7.31 71.69 -8.26
CA ARG A 136 6.09 70.96 -8.64
C ARG A 136 6.40 69.53 -9.06
N LEU A 137 7.37 69.35 -9.97
CA LEU A 137 7.79 68.04 -10.46
C LEU A 137 8.33 67.14 -9.35
N VAL A 138 9.12 67.70 -8.42
CA VAL A 138 9.64 66.95 -7.26
C VAL A 138 8.50 66.42 -6.39
N ARG A 139 7.48 67.25 -6.09
CA ARG A 139 6.31 66.81 -5.32
C ARG A 139 5.52 65.71 -6.04
N GLU A 140 5.34 65.84 -7.35
CA GLU A 140 4.64 64.87 -8.18
C GLU A 140 5.39 63.52 -8.23
N LEU A 141 6.71 63.56 -8.44
CA LEU A 141 7.58 62.38 -8.39
C LEU A 141 7.54 61.70 -7.02
N GLN A 142 7.62 62.46 -5.93
CA GLN A 142 7.53 61.93 -4.57
C GLN A 142 6.20 61.22 -4.33
N ALA A 143 5.08 61.80 -4.75
CA ALA A 143 3.77 61.15 -4.66
C ALA A 143 3.74 59.84 -5.45
N ARG A 144 4.33 59.82 -6.67
CA ARG A 144 4.35 58.63 -7.52
C ARG A 144 5.23 57.52 -6.96
N VAL A 145 6.35 57.85 -6.33
CA VAL A 145 7.22 56.87 -5.64
C VAL A 145 6.47 56.20 -4.48
N VAL A 146 5.72 56.96 -3.68
CA VAL A 146 4.91 56.39 -2.59
C VAL A 146 3.84 55.44 -3.14
N GLU A 147 3.16 55.83 -4.22
CA GLU A 147 2.15 54.97 -4.85
C GLU A 147 2.73 53.67 -5.40
N LEU A 148 3.88 53.75 -6.10
CA LEU A 148 4.55 52.58 -6.67
C LEU A 148 5.09 51.64 -5.60
N THR A 149 5.67 52.17 -4.52
CA THR A 149 6.15 51.33 -3.40
C THR A 149 4.99 50.59 -2.72
N ALA A 150 3.85 51.25 -2.51
CA ALA A 150 2.65 50.61 -1.98
C ALA A 150 2.09 49.53 -2.93
N ALA A 151 2.05 49.82 -4.24
CA ALA A 151 1.63 48.83 -5.25
C ALA A 151 2.58 47.62 -5.27
N GLN A 152 3.88 47.86 -5.21
CA GLN A 152 4.90 46.81 -5.18
C GLN A 152 4.76 45.92 -3.93
N ALA A 153 4.53 46.51 -2.76
CA ALA A 153 4.29 45.76 -1.53
C ALA A 153 3.06 44.84 -1.65
N ARG A 154 1.93 45.35 -2.18
CA ARG A 154 0.72 44.54 -2.44
C ARG A 154 0.99 43.39 -3.40
N THR A 155 1.74 43.62 -4.48
CA THR A 155 2.08 42.55 -5.44
C THR A 155 2.96 41.47 -4.80
N GLN A 156 3.90 41.84 -3.93
CA GLN A 156 4.73 40.89 -3.21
C GLN A 156 3.94 40.06 -2.19
N GLU A 157 2.99 40.68 -1.48
CA GLU A 157 2.07 39.95 -0.58
C GLU A 157 1.20 38.96 -1.34
N LEU A 158 0.61 39.37 -2.46
CA LEU A 158 -0.22 38.49 -3.29
C LEU A 158 0.59 37.33 -3.87
N ALA A 159 1.82 37.60 -4.32
CA ALA A 159 2.73 36.57 -4.83
C ALA A 159 3.07 35.53 -3.75
N ARG A 160 3.34 35.97 -2.50
CA ARG A 160 3.58 35.06 -1.37
C ARG A 160 2.34 34.22 -1.06
N ALA A 161 1.16 34.84 -0.96
CA ALA A 161 -0.08 34.11 -0.69
C ALA A 161 -0.40 33.06 -1.76
N LEU A 162 -0.18 33.39 -3.04
CA LEU A 162 -0.35 32.44 -4.14
C LEU A 162 0.64 31.28 -4.05
N GLN A 163 1.90 31.56 -3.71
CA GLN A 163 2.93 30.54 -3.56
C GLN A 163 2.62 29.58 -2.42
N ASP A 164 2.15 30.09 -1.28
CA ASP A 164 1.72 29.28 -0.13
C ASP A 164 0.51 28.39 -0.52
N GLN A 165 -0.45 28.94 -1.26
CA GLN A 165 -1.61 28.18 -1.74
C GLN A 165 -1.22 27.05 -2.70
N VAL A 166 -0.32 27.32 -3.66
CA VAL A 166 0.18 26.29 -4.60
C VAL A 166 0.93 25.19 -3.86
N GLN A 167 1.75 25.55 -2.86
CA GLN A 167 2.44 24.56 -2.03
C GLN A 167 1.46 23.70 -1.23
N ALA A 168 0.44 24.30 -0.63
CA ALA A 168 -0.59 23.58 0.11
C ALA A 168 -1.34 22.57 -0.79
N GLN A 169 -1.78 22.99 -1.98
CA GLN A 169 -2.44 22.10 -2.94
C GLN A 169 -1.53 20.97 -3.44
N THR A 170 -0.26 21.28 -3.69
CA THR A 170 0.73 20.27 -4.11
C THR A 170 0.94 19.22 -3.03
N LEU A 171 1.02 19.64 -1.76
CA LEU A 171 1.14 18.74 -0.62
C LEU A 171 -0.10 17.86 -0.44
N GLU A 172 -1.31 18.43 -0.58
CA GLU A 172 -2.56 17.66 -0.51
C GLU A 172 -2.66 16.60 -1.60
N LEU A 173 -2.36 16.97 -2.86
CA LEU A 173 -2.34 16.04 -3.99
C LEU A 173 -1.32 14.92 -3.78
N SER A 174 -0.11 15.26 -3.33
CA SER A 174 0.92 14.27 -3.03
C SER A 174 0.50 13.32 -1.90
N ARG A 175 -0.12 13.85 -0.84
CA ARG A 175 -0.60 13.05 0.31
C ARG A 175 -1.75 12.13 -0.09
N GLY A 176 -2.69 12.61 -0.91
CA GLY A 176 -3.77 11.80 -1.46
C GLY A 176 -3.23 10.66 -2.32
N ARG A 177 -2.28 10.96 -3.22
CA ARG A 177 -1.65 9.95 -4.07
C ARG A 177 -0.91 8.88 -3.27
N GLN A 178 -0.09 9.28 -2.28
CA GLN A 178 0.61 8.33 -1.40
C GLN A 178 -0.35 7.44 -0.61
N LEU A 179 -1.47 8.00 -0.13
CA LEU A 179 -2.48 7.22 0.58
C LEU A 179 -3.08 6.15 -0.35
N THR A 180 -3.47 6.52 -1.57
CA THR A 180 -4.02 5.58 -2.55
C THR A 180 -3.01 4.48 -2.92
N GLU A 181 -1.75 4.84 -3.16
CA GLU A 181 -0.69 3.87 -3.45
C GLU A 181 -0.47 2.90 -2.28
N ASN A 182 -0.44 3.41 -1.04
CA ASN A 182 -0.30 2.58 0.16
C ASN A 182 -1.49 1.64 0.39
N ILE A 183 -2.72 2.10 0.13
CA ILE A 183 -3.91 1.25 0.25
C ILE A 183 -3.80 0.10 -0.77
N ILE A 184 -3.52 0.42 -2.04
CA ILE A 184 -3.45 -0.58 -3.11
C ILE A 184 -2.32 -1.59 -2.87
N SER A 185 -1.17 -1.15 -2.34
CA SER A 185 -0.02 -2.02 -2.10
C SER A 185 -0.20 -2.96 -0.91
N HIS A 186 -0.93 -2.56 0.14
CA HIS A 186 -1.14 -3.36 1.36
C HIS A 186 -2.46 -4.13 1.38
N MET A 187 -3.31 -3.98 0.36
CA MET A 187 -4.49 -4.83 0.22
C MET A 187 -4.08 -6.29 0.00
N GLY A 188 -4.49 -7.18 0.90
CA GLY A 188 -4.31 -8.64 0.77
C GLY A 188 -5.24 -9.29 -0.26
N SER A 189 -5.54 -8.57 -1.34
CA SER A 189 -6.32 -9.01 -2.49
C SER A 189 -5.63 -8.49 -3.76
N GLY A 190 -5.68 -9.26 -4.83
CA GLY A 190 -5.20 -8.86 -6.14
C GLY A 190 -6.13 -7.79 -6.72
N LEU A 191 -5.55 -6.71 -7.22
CA LEU A 191 -6.25 -5.65 -7.95
C LEU A 191 -5.71 -5.63 -9.37
N LEU A 192 -6.60 -5.76 -10.35
CA LEU A 192 -6.28 -5.66 -11.78
C LEU A 192 -7.26 -4.69 -12.43
N VAL A 193 -6.72 -3.73 -13.18
CA VAL A 193 -7.49 -2.74 -13.92
C VAL A 193 -7.22 -2.92 -15.40
N THR A 194 -8.27 -2.92 -16.20
CA THR A 194 -8.19 -2.99 -17.66
C THR A 194 -8.76 -1.74 -18.32
N ASP A 195 -8.36 -1.47 -19.55
CA ASP A 195 -9.00 -0.48 -20.43
C ASP A 195 -10.26 -1.06 -21.12
N ARG A 196 -10.86 -0.27 -22.02
CA ARG A 196 -12.05 -0.66 -22.82
C ARG A 196 -11.82 -1.89 -23.72
N ASP A 197 -10.58 -2.15 -24.12
CA ASP A 197 -10.20 -3.26 -25.01
C ASP A 197 -9.74 -4.50 -24.23
N GLY A 198 -9.84 -4.47 -22.89
CA GLY A 198 -9.40 -5.54 -22.00
C GLY A 198 -7.88 -5.62 -21.83
N ARG A 199 -7.14 -4.55 -22.15
CA ARG A 199 -5.69 -4.48 -21.89
C ARG A 199 -5.44 -4.13 -20.44
N ILE A 200 -4.47 -4.80 -19.83
CA ILE A 200 -4.13 -4.59 -18.43
C ILE A 200 -3.45 -3.23 -18.29
N TRP A 201 -4.10 -2.30 -17.61
CA TRP A 201 -3.53 -0.99 -17.28
C TRP A 201 -2.65 -1.08 -16.03
N MET A 202 -3.11 -1.80 -15.01
CA MET A 202 -2.40 -1.95 -13.74
C MET A 202 -2.71 -3.30 -13.10
N ILE A 203 -1.72 -3.83 -12.39
CA ILE A 203 -1.88 -4.93 -11.44
C ILE A 203 -1.09 -4.60 -10.17
N ASN A 204 -1.69 -4.75 -8.99
CA ASN A 204 -0.97 -4.51 -7.73
C ASN A 204 0.02 -5.65 -7.43
N GLN A 205 0.87 -5.47 -6.41
CA GLN A 205 1.88 -6.46 -6.03
C GLN A 205 1.24 -7.81 -5.64
N HIS A 206 0.18 -7.79 -4.85
CA HIS A 206 -0.47 -9.04 -4.44
C HIS A 206 -1.04 -9.82 -5.64
N GLY A 207 -1.62 -9.12 -6.62
CA GLY A 207 -2.11 -9.76 -7.85
C GLY A 207 -0.98 -10.39 -8.67
N GLN A 208 0.19 -9.75 -8.72
CA GLN A 208 1.39 -10.31 -9.37
C GLN A 208 1.83 -11.61 -8.69
N GLU A 209 1.89 -11.62 -7.36
CA GLU A 209 2.25 -12.80 -6.56
C GLU A 209 1.23 -13.93 -6.73
N THR A 210 -0.07 -13.64 -6.61
CA THR A 210 -1.15 -14.62 -6.76
C THR A 210 -1.16 -15.28 -8.15
N LEU A 211 -0.96 -14.49 -9.21
CA LEU A 211 -1.00 -14.99 -10.59
C LEU A 211 0.36 -15.51 -11.09
N GLY A 212 1.44 -15.30 -10.34
CA GLY A 212 2.80 -15.66 -10.73
C GLY A 212 3.31 -14.85 -11.94
N VAL A 213 2.98 -13.56 -12.01
CA VAL A 213 3.35 -12.67 -13.12
C VAL A 213 4.06 -11.42 -12.63
N THR A 214 4.75 -10.70 -13.51
CA THR A 214 5.37 -9.40 -13.19
C THR A 214 4.67 -8.27 -13.95
N ALA A 215 4.55 -7.09 -13.33
CA ALA A 215 3.87 -5.93 -13.93
C ALA A 215 4.45 -5.58 -15.31
N GLY A 216 5.78 -5.56 -15.44
CA GLY A 216 6.45 -5.29 -16.72
C GLY A 216 6.16 -6.31 -17.82
N GLY A 217 5.77 -7.54 -17.45
CA GLY A 217 5.42 -8.60 -18.39
C GLY A 217 3.94 -8.65 -18.77
N VAL A 218 3.05 -7.94 -18.07
CA VAL A 218 1.59 -8.04 -18.29
C VAL A 218 0.91 -6.72 -18.61
N VAL A 219 1.44 -5.59 -18.13
CA VAL A 219 0.88 -4.26 -18.41
C VAL A 219 0.95 -3.96 -19.92
N GLY A 220 -0.16 -3.48 -20.48
CA GLY A 220 -0.33 -3.20 -21.91
C GLY A 220 -0.78 -4.40 -22.75
N GLN A 221 -0.68 -5.62 -22.23
CA GLN A 221 -1.15 -6.83 -22.92
C GLN A 221 -2.64 -7.07 -22.67
N ARG A 222 -3.30 -7.81 -23.57
CA ARG A 222 -4.70 -8.19 -23.40
C ARG A 222 -4.84 -9.31 -22.38
N LEU A 223 -5.77 -9.13 -21.43
CA LEU A 223 -6.01 -10.09 -20.36
C LEU A 223 -6.28 -11.50 -20.89
N LEU A 224 -7.13 -11.62 -21.92
CA LEU A 224 -7.54 -12.90 -22.49
C LEU A 224 -6.46 -13.60 -23.31
N GLU A 225 -5.43 -12.87 -23.76
CA GLU A 225 -4.28 -13.48 -24.45
C GLU A 225 -3.35 -14.15 -23.44
N LEU A 226 -3.19 -13.56 -22.26
CA LEU A 226 -2.40 -14.10 -21.16
C LEU A 226 -3.14 -15.17 -20.35
N PHE A 227 -4.45 -14.98 -20.19
CA PHE A 227 -5.32 -15.82 -19.38
C PHE A 227 -6.60 -16.16 -20.17
N PRO A 228 -6.59 -17.23 -20.99
CA PRO A 228 -7.73 -17.57 -21.86
C PRO A 228 -9.04 -17.80 -21.12
N ASP A 229 -8.97 -18.33 -19.90
CA ASP A 229 -10.12 -18.62 -19.04
C ASP A 229 -10.61 -17.38 -18.25
N ALA A 230 -9.99 -16.20 -18.40
CA ALA A 230 -10.30 -14.98 -17.64
C ALA A 230 -11.54 -14.22 -18.12
N GLY A 231 -12.29 -14.74 -19.09
CA GLY A 231 -13.54 -14.12 -19.59
C GLY A 231 -14.49 -13.62 -18.49
N PRO A 232 -14.78 -14.42 -17.45
CA PRO A 232 -15.64 -14.00 -16.35
C PRO A 232 -15.13 -12.79 -15.55
N LEU A 233 -13.82 -12.50 -15.55
CA LEU A 233 -13.25 -11.32 -14.88
C LEU A 233 -13.66 -10.01 -15.56
N LEU A 234 -13.98 -10.04 -16.86
CA LEU A 234 -14.42 -8.88 -17.64
C LEU A 234 -15.94 -8.77 -17.77
N ASP A 235 -16.66 -9.87 -17.52
CA ASP A 235 -18.12 -9.88 -17.53
C ASP A 235 -18.67 -9.24 -16.25
N VAL A 236 -18.90 -7.92 -16.27
CA VAL A 236 -19.43 -7.18 -15.13
C VAL A 236 -20.91 -7.48 -14.95
N GLN A 237 -21.24 -8.22 -13.91
CA GLN A 237 -22.62 -8.57 -13.57
C GLN A 237 -23.17 -7.63 -12.50
N VAL A 238 -24.46 -7.28 -12.63
CA VAL A 238 -25.15 -6.44 -11.64
C VAL A 238 -25.51 -7.30 -10.43
N GLY A 239 -24.73 -7.20 -9.36
CA GLY A 239 -24.99 -7.86 -8.07
C GLY A 239 -23.71 -8.11 -7.29
N SER A 240 -23.71 -7.86 -5.98
CA SER A 240 -22.54 -7.98 -5.09
C SER A 240 -22.23 -9.43 -4.70
N VAL A 241 -22.38 -10.39 -5.62
CA VAL A 241 -22.11 -11.79 -5.34
C VAL A 241 -20.64 -12.07 -5.66
N LEU A 242 -19.89 -12.52 -4.65
CA LEU A 242 -18.54 -13.04 -4.83
C LEU A 242 -18.61 -14.25 -5.78
N ARG A 243 -17.90 -14.18 -6.92
CA ARG A 243 -17.83 -15.27 -7.90
C ARG A 243 -16.53 -16.03 -7.76
N GLU A 244 -16.55 -17.31 -8.12
CA GLU A 244 -15.35 -18.16 -8.10
C GLU A 244 -14.94 -18.53 -9.54
N LEU A 245 -13.64 -18.57 -9.82
CA LEU A 245 -13.07 -18.95 -11.11
C LEU A 245 -11.76 -19.72 -10.88
N ASP A 246 -11.62 -20.88 -11.50
CA ASP A 246 -10.34 -21.58 -11.56
C ASP A 246 -9.52 -21.05 -12.72
N LEU A 247 -8.55 -20.18 -12.43
CA LEU A 247 -7.79 -19.47 -13.44
C LEU A 247 -6.46 -20.18 -13.75
N LYS A 248 -6.26 -20.55 -15.01
CA LYS A 248 -4.97 -21.07 -15.49
C LYS A 248 -3.98 -19.93 -15.68
N CYS A 249 -2.88 -19.96 -14.94
CA CYS A 249 -1.83 -18.97 -15.01
C CYS A 249 -0.75 -19.35 -16.04
N PRO A 250 0.01 -18.40 -16.60
CA PRO A 250 1.08 -18.66 -17.58
C PRO A 250 2.15 -19.67 -17.12
N GLY A 251 2.38 -19.80 -15.81
CA GLY A 251 3.28 -20.79 -15.23
C GLY A 251 2.75 -22.24 -15.21
N GLY A 252 1.56 -22.50 -15.76
CA GLY A 252 0.92 -23.82 -15.79
C GLY A 252 0.15 -24.20 -14.52
N GLN A 253 0.24 -23.38 -13.46
CA GLN A 253 -0.56 -23.54 -12.24
C GLN A 253 -2.00 -23.05 -12.45
N THR A 254 -2.97 -23.76 -11.87
CA THR A 254 -4.37 -23.32 -11.79
C THR A 254 -4.63 -22.78 -10.40
N VAL A 255 -5.07 -21.53 -10.30
CA VAL A 255 -5.34 -20.85 -9.03
C VAL A 255 -6.84 -20.65 -8.88
N PRO A 256 -7.47 -21.14 -7.79
CA PRO A 256 -8.87 -20.88 -7.51
C PRO A 256 -9.05 -19.44 -6.99
N LEU A 257 -9.70 -18.59 -7.76
CA LEU A 257 -9.91 -17.19 -7.43
C LEU A 257 -11.34 -16.92 -6.98
N GLY A 258 -11.50 -16.20 -5.88
CA GLY A 258 -12.73 -15.51 -5.53
C GLY A 258 -12.63 -14.06 -5.96
N PHE A 259 -13.53 -13.59 -6.81
CA PHE A 259 -13.43 -12.25 -7.40
C PHE A 259 -14.74 -11.48 -7.43
N ASN A 260 -14.59 -10.16 -7.54
CA ASN A 260 -15.64 -9.22 -7.88
C ASN A 260 -15.09 -8.24 -8.93
N ASN A 261 -15.96 -7.74 -9.80
CA ASN A 261 -15.59 -6.77 -10.83
C ASN A 261 -16.59 -5.63 -10.91
N SER A 262 -16.11 -4.47 -11.34
CA SER A 262 -16.92 -3.27 -11.51
C SER A 262 -16.41 -2.46 -12.70
N LEU A 263 -17.29 -1.69 -13.33
CA LEU A 263 -16.89 -0.77 -14.38
C LEU A 263 -16.04 0.37 -13.80
N LEU A 264 -14.94 0.67 -14.47
CA LEU A 264 -14.22 1.92 -14.30
C LEU A 264 -14.94 2.98 -15.15
N LEU A 265 -15.31 4.11 -14.56
CA LEU A 265 -16.02 5.19 -15.25
C LEU A 265 -15.13 6.43 -15.35
N ASP A 266 -15.19 7.12 -16.49
CA ASP A 266 -14.56 8.42 -16.67
C ASP A 266 -15.37 9.56 -16.01
N ALA A 267 -14.85 10.79 -16.08
CA ALA A 267 -15.50 11.98 -15.49
C ALA A 267 -16.88 12.29 -16.11
N ALA A 268 -17.19 11.76 -17.31
CA ALA A 268 -18.48 11.90 -17.98
C ALA A 268 -19.43 10.72 -17.68
N GLY A 269 -19.01 9.77 -16.83
CA GLY A 269 -19.79 8.59 -16.46
C GLY A 269 -19.79 7.48 -17.52
N GLN A 270 -18.91 7.55 -18.52
CA GLN A 270 -18.79 6.51 -19.55
C GLN A 270 -17.80 5.44 -19.10
N PRO A 271 -18.02 4.16 -19.46
CA PRO A 271 -17.12 3.07 -19.09
C PRO A 271 -15.75 3.26 -19.76
N GLU A 272 -14.70 3.41 -18.95
CA GLU A 272 -13.29 3.51 -19.37
C GLU A 272 -12.56 2.16 -19.30
N GLY A 273 -13.13 1.20 -18.56
CA GLY A 273 -12.53 -0.12 -18.39
C GLY A 273 -13.20 -0.94 -17.30
N THR A 274 -12.47 -1.92 -16.77
CA THR A 274 -12.96 -2.80 -15.71
C THR A 274 -11.96 -2.89 -14.56
N ILE A 275 -12.44 -2.73 -13.34
CA ILE A 275 -11.71 -3.00 -12.10
C ILE A 275 -12.07 -4.41 -11.64
N VAL A 276 -11.06 -5.24 -11.38
CA VAL A 276 -11.20 -6.60 -10.88
C VAL A 276 -10.46 -6.71 -9.56
N ILE A 277 -11.16 -7.15 -8.52
CA ILE A 277 -10.57 -7.48 -7.22
C ILE A 277 -10.73 -8.97 -7.02
N PHE A 278 -9.62 -9.68 -6.77
CA PHE A 278 -9.62 -11.13 -6.61
C PHE A 278 -8.77 -11.58 -5.40
N ARG A 279 -9.04 -12.78 -4.91
CA ARG A 279 -8.32 -13.41 -3.79
C ARG A 279 -8.12 -14.89 -4.09
N ASP A 280 -6.96 -15.41 -3.72
CA ASP A 280 -6.68 -16.86 -3.74
C ASP A 280 -7.54 -17.59 -2.70
N LEU A 281 -8.26 -18.63 -3.14
CA LEU A 281 -9.13 -19.47 -2.32
C LEU A 281 -8.53 -20.85 -2.02
N SER A 282 -7.26 -21.08 -2.32
CA SER A 282 -6.60 -22.39 -2.16
C SER A 282 -6.73 -22.90 -0.73
N ASP A 283 -6.31 -22.10 0.26
CA ASP A 283 -6.37 -22.46 1.68
C ASP A 283 -7.83 -22.64 2.15
N LEU A 284 -8.72 -21.75 1.71
CA LEU A 284 -10.13 -21.81 2.09
C LEU A 284 -10.80 -23.08 1.56
N ARG A 285 -10.49 -23.49 0.33
CA ARG A 285 -10.98 -24.73 -0.27
C ARG A 285 -10.42 -25.96 0.45
N ALA A 286 -9.13 -25.95 0.81
CA ALA A 286 -8.51 -27.03 1.58
C ALA A 286 -9.18 -27.23 2.95
N ILE A 287 -9.38 -26.15 3.70
CA ILE A 287 -10.06 -26.19 5.00
C ILE A 287 -11.51 -26.67 4.86
N ARG A 288 -12.26 -26.16 3.87
CA ARG A 288 -13.64 -26.60 3.61
C ARG A 288 -13.72 -28.10 3.29
N ALA A 289 -12.77 -28.63 2.53
CA ALA A 289 -12.72 -30.05 2.22
C ALA A 289 -12.44 -30.88 3.48
N GLU A 290 -11.55 -30.44 4.35
CA GLU A 290 -11.23 -31.11 5.61
C GLU A 290 -12.43 -31.12 6.58
N VAL A 291 -13.12 -29.98 6.73
CA VAL A 291 -14.33 -29.88 7.57
C VAL A 291 -15.42 -30.81 7.06
N ARG A 292 -15.71 -30.81 5.74
CA ARG A 292 -16.68 -31.75 5.15
C ARG A 292 -16.30 -33.20 5.38
N ARG A 293 -14.99 -33.53 5.35
CA ARG A 293 -14.50 -34.88 5.64
C ARG A 293 -14.78 -35.25 7.10
N LYS A 294 -14.48 -34.36 8.05
CA LYS A 294 -14.71 -34.56 9.49
C LYS A 294 -16.19 -34.68 9.83
N ASP A 295 -17.03 -33.80 9.30
CA ASP A 295 -18.49 -33.83 9.53
C ASP A 295 -19.13 -35.11 8.99
N ARG A 296 -18.73 -35.54 7.80
CA ARG A 296 -19.21 -36.78 7.20
C ARG A 296 -18.82 -38.01 8.03
N LEU A 297 -17.61 -38.02 8.60
CA LEU A 297 -17.15 -39.09 9.48
C LEU A 297 -17.90 -39.11 10.82
N ALA A 298 -18.15 -37.93 11.42
CA ALA A 298 -18.93 -37.82 12.65
C ALA A 298 -20.38 -38.32 12.45
N ALA A 299 -21.03 -37.91 11.35
CA ALA A 299 -22.38 -38.36 11.00
C ALA A 299 -22.45 -39.88 10.75
N ILE A 300 -21.44 -40.45 10.07
CA ILE A 300 -21.34 -41.91 9.88
C ILE A 300 -21.15 -42.61 11.24
N GLY A 301 -20.35 -42.05 12.15
CA GLY A 301 -20.12 -42.63 13.48
C GLY A 301 -21.37 -42.67 14.37
N GLU A 302 -22.20 -41.63 14.31
CA GLU A 302 -23.45 -41.54 15.07
C GLU A 302 -24.51 -42.53 14.55
N VAL A 303 -24.70 -42.59 13.23
CA VAL A 303 -25.63 -43.55 12.61
C VAL A 303 -25.13 -44.99 12.76
N ALA A 304 -23.81 -45.22 12.63
CA ALA A 304 -23.20 -46.53 12.83
C ALA A 304 -23.43 -47.04 14.26
N ALA A 305 -23.42 -46.17 15.29
CA ALA A 305 -23.70 -46.53 16.68
C ALA A 305 -25.08 -47.20 16.87
N GLY A 306 -26.12 -46.62 16.27
CA GLY A 306 -27.48 -47.17 16.31
C GLY A 306 -27.59 -48.48 15.52
N VAL A 307 -27.13 -48.47 14.27
CA VAL A 307 -27.19 -49.65 13.37
C VAL A 307 -26.39 -50.82 13.93
N ALA A 308 -25.23 -50.58 14.53
CA ALA A 308 -24.42 -51.62 15.13
C ALA A 308 -25.12 -52.29 16.33
N HIS A 309 -25.80 -51.52 17.17
CA HIS A 309 -26.56 -52.08 18.28
C HIS A 309 -27.71 -52.96 17.76
N GLU A 310 -28.39 -52.53 16.69
CA GLU A 310 -29.45 -53.30 16.04
C GLU A 310 -28.96 -54.58 15.34
N ILE A 311 -27.75 -54.58 14.76
CA ILE A 311 -27.13 -55.77 14.14
C ILE A 311 -26.60 -56.73 15.22
N ARG A 312 -26.03 -56.19 16.30
CA ARG A 312 -25.43 -57.00 17.38
C ARG A 312 -26.47 -57.85 18.12
N ASN A 313 -27.69 -57.32 18.27
CA ASN A 313 -28.81 -58.02 18.94
C ASN A 313 -29.18 -59.38 18.30
N PRO A 314 -29.53 -59.47 17.01
CA PRO A 314 -29.82 -60.76 16.37
C PRO A 314 -28.59 -61.67 16.29
N LEU A 315 -27.38 -61.11 16.09
CA LEU A 315 -26.14 -61.91 16.09
C LEU A 315 -25.89 -62.60 17.43
N PHE A 316 -26.12 -61.92 18.56
CA PHE A 316 -26.03 -62.55 19.88
C PHE A 316 -27.08 -63.64 20.08
N GLY A 317 -28.31 -63.44 19.58
CA GLY A 317 -29.37 -64.44 19.62
C GLY A 317 -28.95 -65.72 18.88
N ILE A 318 -28.47 -65.58 17.64
CA ILE A 318 -28.00 -66.71 16.82
C ILE A 318 -26.78 -67.37 17.47
N SER A 319 -25.82 -66.57 17.98
CA SER A 319 -24.62 -67.09 18.66
C SER A 319 -24.97 -67.91 19.90
N SER A 320 -25.94 -67.46 20.70
CA SER A 320 -26.35 -68.12 21.94
C SER A 320 -27.02 -69.47 21.65
N VAL A 321 -27.94 -69.51 20.67
CA VAL A 321 -28.59 -70.76 20.26
C VAL A 321 -27.56 -71.73 19.67
N ALA A 322 -26.64 -71.27 18.83
CA ALA A 322 -25.57 -72.10 18.29
C ALA A 322 -24.65 -72.66 19.40
N GLN A 323 -24.33 -71.87 20.43
CA GLN A 323 -23.53 -72.29 21.58
C GLN A 323 -24.25 -73.36 22.42
N ILE A 324 -25.55 -73.20 22.65
CA ILE A 324 -26.38 -74.19 23.36
C ILE A 324 -26.42 -75.50 22.58
N LEU A 325 -26.69 -75.44 21.27
CA LEU A 325 -26.71 -76.62 20.40
C LEU A 325 -25.39 -77.38 20.43
N MET A 326 -24.25 -76.69 20.33
CA MET A 326 -22.92 -77.33 20.44
C MET A 326 -22.67 -78.02 21.79
N THR A 327 -23.30 -77.53 22.86
CA THR A 327 -23.04 -78.01 24.23
C THR A 327 -24.01 -79.13 24.64
N GLU A 328 -25.29 -79.01 24.26
CA GLU A 328 -26.36 -79.90 24.72
C GLU A 328 -26.68 -81.02 23.73
N VAL A 329 -26.30 -80.89 22.46
CA VAL A 329 -26.63 -81.87 21.40
C VAL A 329 -25.37 -82.49 20.81
N LYS A 330 -25.29 -83.83 20.81
CA LYS A 330 -24.24 -84.56 20.09
C LYS A 330 -24.57 -84.63 18.60
N PHE A 331 -23.92 -83.78 17.83
CA PHE A 331 -23.96 -83.79 16.38
C PHE A 331 -22.93 -84.77 15.78
N ASP A 332 -23.20 -85.24 14.57
CA ASP A 332 -22.18 -85.91 13.76
C ASP A 332 -21.07 -84.92 13.34
N PRO A 333 -19.91 -85.39 12.83
CA PRO A 333 -18.78 -84.52 12.52
C PRO A 333 -19.11 -83.42 11.51
N VAL A 334 -19.98 -83.70 10.53
CA VAL A 334 -20.36 -82.73 9.49
C VAL A 334 -21.19 -81.59 10.07
N HIS A 335 -22.16 -81.89 10.93
CA HIS A 335 -22.98 -80.88 11.58
C HIS A 335 -22.18 -80.08 12.63
N GLN A 336 -21.19 -80.68 13.29
CA GLN A 336 -20.26 -79.96 14.18
C GLN A 336 -19.41 -78.94 13.41
N GLU A 337 -18.89 -79.31 12.23
CA GLU A 337 -18.13 -78.38 11.37
C GLU A 337 -19.01 -77.22 10.87
N LEU A 338 -20.26 -77.48 10.49
CA LEU A 338 -21.20 -76.43 10.07
C LEU A 338 -21.54 -75.47 11.21
N LEU A 339 -21.75 -75.98 12.42
CA LEU A 339 -21.98 -75.15 13.61
C LEU A 339 -20.73 -74.32 13.96
N ALA A 340 -19.53 -74.91 13.85
CA ALA A 340 -18.27 -74.20 14.08
C ALA A 340 -18.05 -73.08 13.06
N ALA A 341 -18.34 -73.35 11.77
CA ALA A 341 -18.31 -72.34 10.72
C ALA A 341 -19.32 -71.19 10.99
N MET A 342 -20.55 -71.51 11.42
CA MET A 342 -21.56 -70.52 11.77
C MET A 342 -21.10 -69.62 12.93
N GLN A 343 -20.54 -70.20 14.01
CA GLN A 343 -19.99 -69.42 15.11
C GLN A 343 -18.83 -68.53 14.69
N SER A 344 -17.94 -69.04 13.83
CA SER A 344 -16.83 -68.27 13.28
C SER A 344 -17.32 -67.07 12.48
N GLU A 345 -18.36 -67.23 11.66
CA GLU A 345 -18.92 -66.14 10.86
C GLU A 345 -19.64 -65.09 11.72
N ILE A 346 -20.34 -65.51 12.78
CA ILE A 346 -20.96 -64.58 13.73
C ILE A 346 -19.91 -63.77 14.49
N LYS A 347 -18.82 -64.41 14.94
CA LYS A 347 -17.68 -63.72 15.56
C LYS A 347 -17.04 -62.73 14.60
N ARG A 348 -16.88 -63.11 13.34
CA ARG A 348 -16.37 -62.23 12.28
C ARG A 348 -17.28 -61.02 12.07
N LEU A 349 -18.58 -61.21 11.91
CA LEU A 349 -19.55 -60.12 11.74
C LEU A 349 -19.55 -59.15 12.94
N ASN A 350 -19.52 -59.67 14.16
CA ASN A 350 -19.42 -58.83 15.36
C ASN A 350 -18.14 -57.98 15.37
N SER A 351 -16.99 -58.56 15.02
CA SER A 351 -15.73 -57.82 14.89
C SER A 351 -15.82 -56.72 13.83
N LEU A 352 -16.46 -56.96 12.69
CA LEU A 352 -16.60 -55.95 11.63
C LEU A 352 -17.49 -54.77 12.05
N VAL A 353 -18.57 -55.08 12.77
CA VAL A 353 -19.45 -54.06 13.33
C VAL A 353 -18.71 -53.22 14.36
N GLU A 354 -17.91 -53.85 15.21
CA GLU A 354 -17.09 -53.16 16.21
C GLU A 354 -15.98 -52.31 15.59
N ASP A 355 -15.30 -52.82 14.56
CA ASP A 355 -14.31 -52.10 13.77
C ASP A 355 -14.90 -50.84 13.11
N LEU A 356 -16.10 -50.95 12.53
CA LEU A 356 -16.82 -49.83 11.92
C LEU A 356 -17.23 -48.78 12.95
N LEU A 357 -17.70 -49.21 14.13
CA LEU A 357 -18.05 -48.31 15.23
C LEU A 357 -16.85 -47.56 15.77
N ASN A 358 -15.75 -48.28 15.98
CA ASN A 358 -14.53 -47.71 16.49
C ASN A 358 -13.95 -46.70 15.49
N TYR A 359 -14.12 -46.92 14.18
CA TYR A 359 -13.72 -45.98 13.12
C TYR A 359 -14.45 -44.62 13.16
N GLY A 360 -15.68 -44.56 13.66
CA GLY A 360 -16.49 -43.33 13.68
C GLY A 360 -16.36 -42.47 14.94
N ARG A 361 -15.83 -43.02 16.05
CA ARG A 361 -15.77 -42.33 17.36
C ARG A 361 -14.44 -41.64 17.61
N PRO A 362 -14.39 -40.44 18.23
CA PRO A 362 -13.14 -39.80 18.63
C PRO A 362 -12.29 -40.74 19.49
N ALA A 363 -11.00 -40.90 19.17
CA ALA A 363 -10.11 -41.80 19.90
C ALA A 363 -9.78 -41.23 21.29
N ASN A 364 -10.17 -41.93 22.36
CA ASN A 364 -9.69 -41.65 23.71
C ASN A 364 -8.38 -42.42 23.95
N LEU A 365 -7.25 -41.82 23.57
CA LEU A 365 -5.95 -42.48 23.54
C LEU A 365 -5.33 -42.62 24.93
N GLN A 366 -5.02 -43.84 25.36
CA GLN A 366 -4.25 -44.09 26.59
C GLN A 366 -2.76 -44.08 26.28
N ARG A 367 -2.20 -42.87 26.12
CA ARG A 367 -0.80 -42.71 25.70
C ARG A 367 0.17 -43.03 26.85
N ALA A 368 1.08 -43.97 26.60
CA ALA A 368 2.20 -44.30 27.48
C ALA A 368 3.50 -44.44 26.66
N PRO A 369 4.69 -44.34 27.26
CA PRO A 369 5.93 -44.68 26.57
C PRO A 369 5.90 -46.16 26.15
N GLN A 370 6.07 -46.43 24.86
CA GLN A 370 6.02 -47.78 24.28
C GLN A 370 7.29 -48.06 23.47
N LEU A 371 7.87 -49.23 23.68
CA LEU A 371 8.98 -49.74 22.87
C LEU A 371 8.41 -50.63 21.76
N LEU A 372 8.56 -50.22 20.50
CA LEU A 372 8.01 -50.96 19.37
C LEU A 372 8.58 -52.38 19.26
N GLU A 373 9.84 -52.57 19.67
CA GLU A 373 10.48 -53.88 19.72
C GLU A 373 9.71 -54.87 20.63
N GLN A 374 9.34 -54.45 21.85
CA GLN A 374 8.59 -55.28 22.79
C GLN A 374 7.21 -55.66 22.24
N ILE A 375 6.53 -54.70 21.59
CA ILE A 375 5.24 -54.95 20.96
C ILE A 375 5.38 -56.02 19.85
N TRP A 376 6.42 -55.93 19.02
CA TRP A 376 6.68 -56.92 17.98
C TRP A 376 7.03 -58.30 18.55
N GLU A 377 7.77 -58.38 19.66
CA GLU A 377 8.04 -59.64 20.34
C GLU A 377 6.77 -60.34 20.83
N GLU A 378 5.85 -59.59 21.45
CA GLU A 378 4.54 -60.10 21.88
C GLU A 378 3.74 -60.65 20.69
N ILE A 379 3.61 -59.86 19.62
CA ILE A 379 2.81 -60.21 18.43
C ILE A 379 3.40 -61.44 17.73
N LEU A 380 4.71 -61.48 17.53
CA LEU A 380 5.38 -62.63 16.92
C LEU A 380 5.30 -63.88 17.81
N GLY A 381 5.21 -63.70 19.12
CA GLY A 381 4.94 -64.77 20.07
C GLY A 381 3.55 -65.39 19.88
N LEU A 382 2.53 -64.55 19.70
CA LEU A 382 1.15 -64.97 19.48
C LEU A 382 0.91 -65.58 18.09
N ALA A 383 1.62 -65.11 17.07
CA ALA A 383 1.44 -65.55 15.68
C ALA A 383 2.26 -66.80 15.30
N LYS A 384 2.95 -67.46 16.25
CA LYS A 384 3.88 -68.58 15.97
C LYS A 384 3.22 -69.72 15.19
N GLU A 385 2.03 -70.14 15.60
CA GLU A 385 1.32 -71.26 14.97
C GLU A 385 0.84 -70.91 13.57
N GLU A 386 0.31 -69.69 13.38
CA GLU A 386 -0.15 -69.19 12.08
C GLU A 386 1.00 -69.07 11.07
N LEU A 387 2.16 -68.57 11.53
CA LEU A 387 3.38 -68.49 10.73
C LEU A 387 3.92 -69.87 10.33
N ALA A 388 3.90 -70.83 11.25
CA ALA A 388 4.32 -72.20 10.98
C ALA A 388 3.36 -72.89 9.98
N GLY A 389 2.05 -72.70 10.14
CA GLY A 389 1.03 -73.22 9.23
C GLY A 389 1.15 -72.65 7.81
N ALA A 390 1.47 -71.36 7.69
CA ALA A 390 1.68 -70.69 6.40
C ALA A 390 3.04 -70.99 5.75
N LYS A 391 3.98 -71.63 6.47
CA LYS A 391 5.35 -71.93 6.04
C LYS A 391 6.14 -70.68 5.60
N VAL A 392 6.00 -69.58 6.32
CA VAL A 392 6.67 -68.30 6.00
C VAL A 392 7.86 -68.06 6.92
N HIS A 393 8.96 -67.53 6.39
CA HIS A 393 10.15 -67.19 7.16
C HIS A 393 10.10 -65.75 7.68
N ILE A 394 10.31 -65.55 8.98
CA ILE A 394 10.38 -64.22 9.60
C ILE A 394 11.83 -63.77 9.76
N ALA A 395 12.15 -62.61 9.20
CA ALA A 395 13.41 -61.90 9.43
C ALA A 395 13.17 -60.66 10.31
N ARG A 396 14.06 -60.39 11.26
CA ARG A 396 13.98 -59.25 12.17
C ARG A 396 15.20 -58.35 11.97
N GLU A 397 14.96 -57.09 11.65
CA GLU A 397 15.96 -56.05 11.45
C GLU A 397 15.66 -54.87 12.40
N ILE A 398 15.87 -55.09 13.69
CA ILE A 398 15.60 -54.09 14.73
C ILE A 398 16.92 -53.41 15.11
N ALA A 399 16.99 -52.10 14.90
CA ALA A 399 18.15 -51.31 15.28
C ALA A 399 18.25 -51.19 16.81
N GLY A 400 19.47 -51.21 17.36
CA GLY A 400 19.67 -51.01 18.80
C GLY A 400 19.44 -49.55 19.23
N GLY A 401 18.99 -49.35 20.47
CA GLY A 401 18.90 -48.02 21.09
C GLY A 401 17.74 -47.16 20.58
N ILE A 402 16.64 -47.77 20.14
CA ILE A 402 15.43 -47.06 19.68
C ILE A 402 14.70 -46.47 20.91
N PRO A 403 14.49 -45.14 20.96
CA PRO A 403 13.76 -44.53 22.06
C PRO A 403 12.26 -44.89 22.05
N PRO A 404 11.59 -44.90 23.22
CA PRO A 404 10.17 -45.17 23.29
C PRO A 404 9.35 -44.07 22.61
N VAL A 405 8.24 -44.46 21.97
CA VAL A 405 7.24 -43.55 21.40
C VAL A 405 6.09 -43.37 22.38
N LEU A 406 5.55 -42.16 22.47
CA LEU A 406 4.38 -41.90 23.32
C LEU A 406 3.10 -42.32 22.57
N ALA A 407 2.59 -43.50 22.86
CA ALA A 407 1.48 -44.09 22.11
C ALA A 407 0.58 -45.00 22.95
N ASP A 408 -0.60 -45.31 22.42
CA ASP A 408 -1.48 -46.33 22.97
C ASP A 408 -1.02 -47.72 22.49
N GLY A 409 -0.47 -48.50 23.42
CA GLY A 409 0.09 -49.82 23.10
C GLY A 409 -0.93 -50.81 22.54
N ASN A 410 -2.21 -50.73 22.95
CA ASN A 410 -3.26 -51.62 22.45
C ASN A 410 -3.58 -51.32 20.99
N GLN A 411 -3.67 -50.04 20.64
CA GLN A 411 -3.92 -49.64 19.26
C GLN A 411 -2.72 -49.94 18.36
N LEU A 412 -1.49 -49.71 18.81
CA LEU A 412 -0.30 -50.08 18.05
C LEU A 412 -0.21 -51.60 17.84
N ARG A 413 -0.55 -52.41 18.85
CA ARG A 413 -0.68 -53.87 18.71
C ARG A 413 -1.67 -54.24 17.60
N GLN A 414 -2.83 -53.58 17.55
CA GLN A 414 -3.84 -53.81 16.51
C GLN A 414 -3.29 -53.48 15.11
N VAL A 415 -2.57 -52.36 14.96
CA VAL A 415 -1.94 -51.96 13.69
C VAL A 415 -0.95 -53.02 13.21
N PHE A 416 0.00 -53.39 14.06
CA PHE A 416 1.07 -54.34 13.69
C PHE A 416 0.53 -55.75 13.45
N LEU A 417 -0.47 -56.18 14.23
CA LEU A 417 -1.14 -57.47 13.99
C LEU A 417 -1.86 -57.49 12.63
N ASN A 418 -2.53 -56.39 12.26
CA ASN A 418 -3.19 -56.27 10.96
C ASN A 418 -2.20 -56.29 9.80
N LEU A 419 -1.08 -55.57 9.92
CA LEU A 419 -0.02 -55.60 8.91
C LEU A 419 0.61 -56.99 8.80
N LEU A 420 0.89 -57.66 9.92
CA LEU A 420 1.45 -59.00 9.93
C LEU A 420 0.50 -60.02 9.28
N LYS A 421 -0.80 -59.99 9.62
CA LYS A 421 -1.80 -60.85 8.99
C LYS A 421 -1.90 -60.63 7.49
N ASN A 422 -1.88 -59.35 7.05
CA ASN A 422 -1.88 -59.03 5.63
C ASN A 422 -0.65 -59.59 4.92
N ALA A 423 0.53 -59.47 5.53
CA ALA A 423 1.78 -60.00 5.01
C ALA A 423 1.75 -61.55 4.94
N ILE A 424 1.28 -62.24 5.99
CA ILE A 424 1.15 -63.71 6.01
C ILE A 424 0.25 -64.19 4.88
N GLN A 425 -0.90 -63.54 4.69
CA GLN A 425 -1.85 -63.93 3.66
C GLN A 425 -1.38 -63.63 2.23
N ALA A 426 -0.54 -62.60 2.05
CA ALA A 426 -0.01 -62.22 0.74
C ALA A 426 1.20 -63.06 0.32
N THR A 427 1.93 -63.61 1.30
CA THR A 427 3.18 -64.34 1.08
C THR A 427 2.91 -65.81 0.75
N PRO A 428 3.41 -66.34 -0.38
CA PRO A 428 3.30 -67.76 -0.67
C PRO A 428 4.15 -68.62 0.28
N PRO A 429 3.84 -69.93 0.45
CA PRO A 429 4.64 -70.84 1.25
C PRO A 429 6.13 -70.84 0.84
N GLY A 430 7.03 -70.69 1.81
CA GLY A 430 8.47 -70.54 1.60
C GLY A 430 8.95 -69.10 1.37
N GLY A 431 8.03 -68.14 1.29
CA GLY A 431 8.35 -66.71 1.21
C GLY A 431 8.88 -66.14 2.53
N ARG A 432 9.23 -64.85 2.51
CA ARG A 432 9.84 -64.14 3.64
C ARG A 432 9.05 -62.89 4.02
N ILE A 433 8.90 -62.67 5.32
CA ILE A 433 8.41 -61.42 5.89
C ILE A 433 9.52 -60.82 6.76
N THR A 434 9.90 -59.57 6.46
CA THR A 434 10.92 -58.82 7.19
C THR A 434 10.27 -57.70 8.00
N ILE A 435 10.52 -57.69 9.32
CA ILE A 435 10.11 -56.62 10.21
C ILE A 435 11.34 -55.77 10.52
N ARG A 436 11.29 -54.49 10.14
CA ARG A 436 12.36 -53.53 10.36
C ARG A 436 11.91 -52.41 11.28
N VAL A 437 12.67 -52.12 12.33
CA VAL A 437 12.39 -50.99 13.22
C VAL A 437 13.67 -50.17 13.38
N HIS A 438 13.60 -48.87 13.13
CA HIS A 438 14.76 -47.97 13.22
C HIS A 438 14.35 -46.52 13.46
N ARG A 439 15.27 -45.73 14.01
CA ARG A 439 15.15 -44.27 14.11
C ARG A 439 15.53 -43.64 12.77
N VAL A 440 14.76 -42.67 12.31
CA VAL A 440 14.98 -42.04 11.00
C VAL A 440 14.49 -40.60 11.00
N ARG A 441 15.16 -39.73 10.22
CA ARG A 441 14.71 -38.36 9.96
C ARG A 441 13.64 -38.35 8.87
N ARG A 442 12.76 -37.35 8.88
CA ARG A 442 11.69 -37.22 7.88
C ARG A 442 12.19 -37.34 6.44
N SER A 443 13.30 -36.68 6.10
CA SER A 443 13.87 -36.68 4.75
C SER A 443 14.31 -38.06 4.25
N ALA A 444 14.57 -39.01 5.15
CA ALA A 444 14.98 -40.37 4.82
C ALA A 444 13.82 -41.39 4.88
N LEU A 445 12.59 -40.95 5.18
CA LEU A 445 11.40 -41.80 5.08
C LEU A 445 11.01 -42.05 3.62
N PRO A 446 10.28 -43.13 3.31
CA PRO A 446 9.73 -43.34 1.97
C PRO A 446 8.79 -42.22 1.49
N ALA A 447 8.78 -41.94 0.19
CA ALA A 447 7.98 -40.86 -0.40
C ALA A 447 6.47 -40.93 -0.05
N PRO A 448 5.81 -42.11 -0.01
CA PRO A 448 4.41 -42.20 0.43
C PRO A 448 4.19 -41.74 1.87
N VAL A 449 5.12 -42.04 2.77
CA VAL A 449 5.05 -41.64 4.18
C VAL A 449 5.32 -40.13 4.34
N GLN A 450 6.29 -39.59 3.59
CA GLN A 450 6.58 -38.16 3.59
C GLN A 450 5.37 -37.32 3.13
N ARG A 451 4.68 -37.78 2.07
CA ARG A 451 3.46 -37.15 1.55
C ARG A 451 2.33 -37.16 2.58
N SER A 452 2.12 -38.28 3.27
CA SER A 452 1.14 -38.38 4.35
C SER A 452 1.47 -37.44 5.52
N LEU A 453 2.74 -37.31 5.91
CA LEU A 453 3.16 -36.39 6.98
C LEU A 453 2.98 -34.91 6.62
N LEU A 454 3.14 -34.54 5.35
CA LEU A 454 2.89 -33.17 4.84
C LEU A 454 1.44 -32.73 5.06
N LEU A 455 0.50 -33.67 5.01
CA LEU A 455 -0.94 -33.40 5.18
C LEU A 455 -1.37 -33.32 6.65
N LEU A 456 -0.60 -33.94 7.57
CA LEU A 456 -0.97 -34.09 8.99
C LEU A 456 -0.26 -33.07 9.89
N ALA A 457 1.02 -32.79 9.60
CA ALA A 457 1.80 -31.82 10.33
C ALA A 457 1.90 -30.55 9.50
N GLY A 458 1.21 -29.49 9.93
CA GLY A 458 1.43 -28.11 9.44
C GLY A 458 2.82 -27.55 9.79
N ASP A 459 3.81 -28.42 9.97
CA ASP A 459 5.18 -28.11 10.32
C ASP A 459 6.10 -28.79 9.30
N GLY A 460 6.74 -27.95 8.49
CA GLY A 460 7.58 -28.33 7.37
C GLY A 460 8.98 -28.78 7.76
N ASP A 461 9.30 -28.89 9.05
CA ASP A 461 10.66 -29.19 9.51
C ASP A 461 11.15 -30.58 9.03
N PRO A 462 12.12 -30.63 8.10
CA PRO A 462 12.67 -31.88 7.59
C PRO A 462 13.62 -32.56 8.58
N SER A 463 14.02 -31.85 9.65
CA SER A 463 14.95 -32.35 10.68
C SER A 463 14.27 -33.20 11.75
N ARG A 464 12.93 -33.19 11.83
CA ARG A 464 12.16 -33.96 12.79
C ARG A 464 12.42 -35.46 12.67
N GLU A 465 12.57 -36.11 13.81
CA GLU A 465 12.88 -37.53 13.91
C GLU A 465 11.66 -38.37 14.28
N TYR A 466 11.67 -39.59 13.75
CA TYR A 466 10.62 -40.56 13.85
C TYR A 466 11.21 -41.93 14.23
N VAL A 467 10.38 -42.77 14.84
CA VAL A 467 10.61 -44.21 14.85
C VAL A 467 9.80 -44.81 13.70
N ALA A 468 10.52 -45.39 12.75
CA ALA A 468 9.91 -46.09 11.62
C ALA A 468 9.84 -47.59 11.90
N SER A 469 8.67 -48.18 11.68
CA SER A 469 8.43 -49.63 11.68
C SER A 469 7.91 -50.04 10.32
N ALA A 470 8.62 -50.92 9.63
CA ALA A 470 8.28 -51.41 8.30
C ALA A 470 8.05 -52.92 8.32
N VAL A 471 6.99 -53.36 7.64
CA VAL A 471 6.68 -54.78 7.38
C VAL A 471 6.81 -55.00 5.89
N THR A 472 7.77 -55.83 5.48
CA THR A 472 8.02 -56.17 4.07
C THR A 472 7.70 -57.63 3.84
N ASP A 473 6.82 -57.92 2.89
CA ASP A 473 6.52 -59.28 2.43
C ASP A 473 7.09 -59.54 1.03
N THR A 474 7.33 -60.81 0.70
CA THR A 474 7.68 -61.25 -0.67
C THR A 474 6.46 -61.84 -1.38
N GLY A 475 5.29 -61.26 -1.16
CA GLY A 475 4.02 -61.74 -1.67
C GLY A 475 3.69 -61.31 -3.09
N VAL A 476 2.41 -61.44 -3.45
CA VAL A 476 1.88 -61.11 -4.79
C VAL A 476 1.94 -59.62 -5.15
N GLY A 477 2.21 -58.75 -4.18
CA GLY A 477 2.25 -57.29 -4.37
C GLY A 477 0.88 -56.67 -4.63
N ILE A 478 0.87 -55.37 -4.89
CA ILE A 478 -0.33 -54.54 -5.11
C ILE A 478 -0.17 -53.82 -6.47
N PRO A 479 -1.18 -53.88 -7.36
CA PRO A 479 -1.19 -53.13 -8.61
C PRO A 479 -1.07 -51.63 -8.39
N ALA A 480 -0.35 -50.93 -9.29
CA ALA A 480 -0.16 -49.48 -9.17
C ALA A 480 -1.49 -48.69 -9.17
N ALA A 481 -2.51 -49.18 -9.87
CA ALA A 481 -3.85 -48.58 -9.91
C ALA A 481 -4.58 -48.62 -8.56
N ASP A 482 -4.21 -49.55 -7.68
CA ASP A 482 -4.88 -49.80 -6.41
C ASP A 482 -4.15 -49.16 -5.22
N LEU A 483 -2.87 -48.75 -5.38
CA LEU A 483 -2.03 -48.20 -4.32
C LEU A 483 -2.65 -46.98 -3.59
N ASP A 484 -3.33 -46.10 -4.34
CA ASP A 484 -3.97 -44.92 -3.76
C ASP A 484 -5.23 -45.26 -2.94
N ARG A 485 -5.81 -46.43 -3.17
CA ARG A 485 -7.11 -46.87 -2.62
C ARG A 485 -6.98 -47.91 -1.52
N VAL A 486 -5.81 -48.48 -1.28
CA VAL A 486 -5.64 -49.60 -0.31
C VAL A 486 -6.01 -49.26 1.14
N PHE A 487 -6.09 -47.97 1.45
CA PHE A 487 -6.49 -47.47 2.77
C PHE A 487 -7.91 -46.91 2.79
N ASP A 488 -8.65 -47.00 1.69
CA ASP A 488 -10.07 -46.62 1.64
C ASP A 488 -10.92 -47.65 2.39
N LEU A 489 -12.01 -47.18 3.00
CA LEU A 489 -12.96 -48.06 3.68
C LEU A 489 -13.57 -49.07 2.70
N PHE A 490 -13.64 -50.34 3.12
CA PHE A 490 -14.20 -51.46 2.37
C PHE A 490 -13.44 -51.85 1.09
N PHE A 491 -12.27 -51.25 0.85
CA PHE A 491 -11.43 -51.64 -0.28
C PHE A 491 -10.71 -52.95 0.04
N THR A 492 -10.94 -53.99 -0.75
CA THR A 492 -10.27 -55.29 -0.64
C THR A 492 -10.19 -55.97 -2.01
N THR A 493 -9.07 -56.62 -2.29
CA THR A 493 -8.88 -57.50 -3.46
C THR A 493 -9.08 -58.98 -3.10
N LYS A 494 -9.34 -59.28 -1.82
CA LYS A 494 -9.51 -60.64 -1.28
C LYS A 494 -10.99 -60.97 -1.10
N SER A 495 -11.39 -62.21 -1.43
CA SER A 495 -12.76 -62.72 -1.31
C SER A 495 -13.29 -62.80 0.13
N THR A 496 -12.40 -62.88 1.12
CA THR A 496 -12.75 -62.94 2.56
C THR A 496 -12.27 -61.72 3.35
N GLY A 497 -11.69 -60.72 2.69
CA GLY A 497 -11.18 -59.50 3.33
C GLY A 497 -12.31 -58.51 3.65
N SER A 498 -12.25 -57.86 4.81
CA SER A 498 -13.24 -56.85 5.19
C SER A 498 -13.01 -55.46 4.58
N GLY A 499 -11.79 -55.21 4.11
CA GLY A 499 -11.37 -53.89 3.61
C GLY A 499 -11.34 -52.79 4.67
N LEU A 500 -11.47 -53.11 5.96
CA LEU A 500 -11.41 -52.13 7.06
C LEU A 500 -10.03 -52.05 7.73
N GLY A 501 -9.24 -53.12 7.67
CA GLY A 501 -8.00 -53.25 8.44
C GLY A 501 -6.97 -52.15 8.16
N LEU A 502 -6.69 -51.85 6.89
CA LEU A 502 -5.71 -50.81 6.53
C LEU A 502 -6.24 -49.39 6.78
N ALA A 503 -7.53 -49.14 6.57
CA ALA A 503 -8.15 -47.86 6.92
C ALA A 503 -8.04 -47.58 8.43
N ILE A 504 -8.29 -48.59 9.27
CA ILE A 504 -8.10 -48.52 10.73
C ILE A 504 -6.62 -48.29 11.07
N CYS A 505 -5.69 -48.97 10.38
CA CYS A 505 -4.27 -48.76 10.60
C CYS A 505 -3.85 -47.31 10.33
N ARG A 506 -4.30 -46.74 9.20
CA ARG A 506 -4.05 -45.34 8.87
C ARG A 506 -4.58 -44.42 9.94
N ARG A 507 -5.84 -44.60 10.34
CA ARG A 507 -6.47 -43.76 11.36
C ARG A 507 -5.74 -43.82 12.70
N ILE A 508 -5.44 -45.01 13.21
CA ILE A 508 -4.70 -45.17 14.47
C ILE A 508 -3.37 -44.43 14.39
N VAL A 509 -2.61 -44.60 13.30
CA VAL A 509 -1.31 -43.96 13.14
C VAL A 509 -1.44 -42.43 13.04
N GLU A 510 -2.46 -41.92 12.34
CA GLU A 510 -2.79 -40.49 12.26
C GLU A 510 -3.19 -39.90 13.61
N ASP A 511 -4.01 -40.60 14.40
CA ASP A 511 -4.42 -40.20 15.77
C ASP A 511 -3.21 -40.10 16.72
N HIS A 512 -2.12 -40.82 16.41
CA HIS A 512 -0.84 -40.74 17.11
C HIS A 512 0.11 -39.65 16.55
N GLY A 513 -0.33 -38.87 15.56
CA GLY A 513 0.48 -37.84 14.88
C GLY A 513 1.55 -38.41 13.96
N GLY A 514 1.44 -39.69 13.59
CA GLY A 514 2.33 -40.37 12.66
C GLY A 514 1.75 -40.49 11.27
N ALA A 515 2.44 -41.22 10.39
CA ALA A 515 1.94 -41.54 9.06
C ALA A 515 2.21 -43.00 8.68
N ILE A 516 1.34 -43.55 7.85
CA ILE A 516 1.51 -44.85 7.20
C ILE A 516 1.58 -44.68 5.69
N GLY A 517 2.43 -45.46 5.03
CA GLY A 517 2.57 -45.51 3.59
C GLY A 517 2.87 -46.93 3.11
N VAL A 518 2.68 -47.16 1.81
CA VAL A 518 2.95 -48.44 1.17
C VAL A 518 3.78 -48.22 -0.09
N GLU A 519 4.76 -49.09 -0.29
CA GLU A 519 5.49 -49.27 -1.54
C GLU A 519 5.29 -50.71 -1.97
N SER A 520 4.83 -50.95 -3.20
CA SER A 520 4.56 -52.29 -3.68
C SER A 520 4.65 -52.34 -5.19
N ALA A 521 5.01 -53.50 -5.72
CA ALA A 521 4.96 -53.82 -7.13
C ALA A 521 4.45 -55.26 -7.29
N GLU A 522 3.68 -55.51 -8.35
CA GLU A 522 3.14 -56.84 -8.61
C GLU A 522 4.25 -57.89 -8.68
N GLN A 523 4.03 -59.02 -8.00
CA GLN A 523 4.97 -60.15 -7.88
C GLN A 523 6.31 -59.84 -7.19
N ALA A 524 6.49 -58.62 -6.66
CA ALA A 524 7.69 -58.21 -5.92
C ALA A 524 7.44 -58.05 -4.41
N GLY A 525 6.20 -58.23 -3.96
CA GLY A 525 5.78 -58.06 -2.57
C GLY A 525 5.45 -56.60 -2.20
N SER A 526 5.19 -56.37 -0.92
CA SER A 526 4.78 -55.05 -0.42
C SER A 526 5.57 -54.66 0.82
N THR A 527 5.84 -53.36 0.96
CA THR A 527 6.42 -52.76 2.15
C THR A 527 5.47 -51.71 2.71
N PHE A 528 4.89 -52.00 3.88
CA PHE A 528 4.12 -51.03 4.66
C PHE A 528 5.03 -50.38 5.69
N THR A 529 5.13 -49.06 5.66
CA THR A 529 5.98 -48.28 6.57
C THR A 529 5.13 -47.36 7.42
N ILE A 530 5.29 -47.46 8.74
CA ILE A 530 4.70 -46.58 9.74
C ILE A 530 5.80 -45.71 10.32
N ALA A 531 5.55 -44.41 10.44
CA ALA A 531 6.43 -43.46 11.11
C ALA A 531 5.68 -42.79 12.27
N LEU A 532 6.19 -42.96 13.50
CA LEU A 532 5.65 -42.33 14.70
C LEU A 532 6.60 -41.24 15.19
N PRO A 533 6.10 -40.05 15.54
CA PRO A 533 6.96 -38.93 15.94
C PRO A 533 7.65 -39.23 17.27
N LEU A 534 8.94 -38.94 17.34
CA LEU A 534 9.61 -38.84 18.64
C LEU A 534 9.21 -37.51 19.28
N GLN A 535 8.83 -37.55 20.56
CA GLN A 535 8.74 -36.31 21.32
C GLN A 535 10.16 -35.81 21.55
N THR A 536 10.52 -34.71 20.90
CA THR A 536 11.65 -33.89 21.33
C THR A 536 11.37 -33.46 22.76
N GLY A 537 12.24 -33.85 23.70
CA GLY A 537 12.13 -33.44 25.08
C GLY A 537 11.97 -31.93 25.16
N SER A 538 10.93 -31.49 25.86
CA SER A 538 10.80 -30.13 26.38
C SER A 538 11.89 -29.83 27.39
#